data_AF-A0A194S8E1-F1
#
_entry.id   AF-A0A194S8E1-F1
#
_cell.length_a   1.000
_cell.length_b   1.000
_cell.length_c   1.000
_cell.angle_alpha   90.00
_cell.angle_beta   90.00
_cell.angle_gamma   90.00
#
_symmetry.space_group_name_H-M   'P 1'
#
loop_
_entity.id
_entity.type
_entity.pdbx_description
1 polymer ?
#
loop_
_entity_poly.entity_id
_entity_poly.type
_entity_poly.pdbx_seq_one_letter_code
_entity_poly.pdbx_strand_id
1 'polypeptide(L)'
;LLGATLPDRKLVKIALLAFYGVNHHTSARIMARLQFHDQMRVQDLSEPQLNALSALLSAPAAAPRPSTPLLPFSLSSSSSSAAASSSSSSSSTDLLARDPPPLNADPLPNLVLEEDLKRARRADIAHHRTVGTLKGRQHAMGLPVRGQRNRTNAKTAKKLNRIERRVYST
;
A
#
# COMPACT_ATOMS: atom_id res chain seq x y z
N LEU A 1 -15.71 -10.17 3.62
CA LEU A 1 -14.88 -10.19 2.39
C LEU A 1 -13.58 -10.92 2.70
N LEU A 2 -13.09 -11.81 1.84
CA LEU A 2 -11.82 -12.55 2.02
C LEU A 2 -11.63 -13.30 3.38
N GLY A 3 -12.70 -13.54 4.15
CA GLY A 3 -12.63 -14.16 5.47
C GLY A 3 -12.49 -13.19 6.65
N ALA A 4 -12.38 -11.87 6.39
CA ALA A 4 -12.42 -10.82 7.41
C ALA A 4 -13.74 -10.02 7.37
N THR A 5 -14.24 -9.67 8.55
CA THR A 5 -15.44 -8.85 8.74
C THR A 5 -15.05 -7.38 8.78
N LEU A 6 -15.61 -6.57 7.88
CA LEU A 6 -15.42 -5.12 7.91
C LEU A 6 -16.41 -4.49 8.89
N PRO A 7 -16.00 -3.49 9.69
CA PRO A 7 -16.92 -2.75 10.54
C PRO A 7 -17.73 -1.73 9.72
N ASP A 8 -19.05 -1.91 9.66
CA ASP A 8 -19.96 -1.18 8.77
C ASP A 8 -20.00 0.34 9.02
N ARG A 9 -19.91 0.75 10.28
CA ARG A 9 -20.03 2.17 10.69
C ARG A 9 -18.80 3.01 10.35
N LYS A 10 -17.66 2.38 10.04
CA LYS A 10 -16.40 3.08 9.78
C LYS A 10 -16.31 3.53 8.32
N LEU A 11 -15.45 4.52 8.10
CA LEU A 11 -15.04 4.92 6.76
C LEU A 11 -14.31 3.76 6.08
N VAL A 12 -14.53 3.59 4.78
CA VAL A 12 -13.86 2.56 3.97
C VAL A 12 -12.35 2.64 4.12
N LYS A 13 -11.80 3.87 4.13
CA LYS A 13 -10.37 4.16 4.34
C LYS A 13 -9.79 3.54 5.60
N ILE A 14 -10.57 3.53 6.68
CA ILE A 14 -10.16 2.99 7.99
C ILE A 14 -10.47 1.50 8.06
N ALA A 15 -11.63 1.08 7.54
CA ALA A 15 -12.04 -0.30 7.52
C ALA A 15 -11.06 -1.19 6.74
N LEU A 16 -10.50 -0.69 5.63
CA LEU A 16 -9.51 -1.41 4.83
C LEU A 16 -8.22 -1.75 5.61
N LEU A 17 -7.89 -1.03 6.68
CA LEU A 17 -6.72 -1.32 7.52
C LEU A 17 -6.89 -2.58 8.38
N ALA A 18 -8.12 -3.08 8.52
CA ALA A 18 -8.38 -4.34 9.18
C ALA A 18 -7.68 -5.49 8.45
N PHE A 19 -7.61 -5.42 7.11
CA PHE A 19 -6.91 -6.40 6.29
C PHE A 19 -5.41 -6.35 6.53
N TYR A 20 -4.80 -7.52 6.76
CA TYR A 20 -3.37 -7.60 6.94
C TYR A 20 -2.63 -7.34 5.62
N GLY A 21 -1.68 -6.40 5.65
CA GLY A 21 -0.95 -5.95 4.47
C GLY A 21 -1.44 -4.63 3.88
N VAL A 22 -2.61 -4.14 4.32
CA VAL A 22 -3.16 -2.85 3.88
C VAL A 22 -2.80 -1.75 4.88
N ASN A 23 -2.13 -0.71 4.38
CA ASN A 23 -1.78 0.52 5.09
C ASN A 23 -2.63 1.71 4.60
N HIS A 24 -2.50 2.87 5.25
CA HIS A 24 -3.21 4.08 4.83
C HIS A 24 -2.92 4.48 3.37
N HIS A 25 -1.66 4.38 2.94
CA HIS A 25 -1.26 4.69 1.56
C HIS A 25 -1.89 3.73 0.55
N THR A 26 -1.86 2.42 0.83
CA THR A 26 -2.47 1.42 -0.08
C THR A 26 -3.99 1.56 -0.09
N SER A 27 -4.62 1.83 1.06
CA SER A 27 -6.05 2.10 1.15
C SER A 27 -6.48 3.31 0.33
N ALA A 28 -5.78 4.43 0.44
CA ALA A 28 -6.08 5.63 -0.35
C ALA A 28 -5.98 5.36 -1.86
N ARG A 29 -4.98 4.57 -2.26
CA ARG A 29 -4.80 4.18 -3.66
C ARG A 29 -5.89 3.22 -4.16
N ILE A 30 -6.34 2.29 -3.32
CA ILE A 30 -7.47 1.40 -3.62
C ILE A 30 -8.74 2.23 -3.82
N MET A 31 -8.99 3.20 -2.93
CA MET A 31 -10.14 4.11 -3.04
C MET A 31 -10.07 4.95 -4.32
N ALA A 32 -8.91 5.51 -4.65
CA ALA A 32 -8.72 6.26 -5.89
C ALA A 32 -8.99 5.40 -7.13
N ARG A 33 -8.57 4.12 -7.11
CA ARG A 33 -8.82 3.18 -8.21
C ARG A 33 -10.29 2.82 -8.41
N LEU A 34 -11.01 2.61 -7.32
CA LEU A 34 -12.44 2.28 -7.34
C LEU A 34 -13.33 3.53 -7.39
N GLN A 35 -12.72 4.72 -7.48
CA GLN A 35 -13.41 6.01 -7.50
C GLN A 35 -14.33 6.21 -6.28
N PHE A 36 -13.88 5.74 -5.13
CA PHE A 36 -14.57 5.94 -3.86
C PHE A 36 -14.22 7.30 -3.25
N HIS A 37 -15.23 7.95 -2.67
CA HIS A 37 -15.02 9.21 -1.97
C HIS A 37 -14.46 8.99 -0.57
N ASP A 38 -13.69 9.96 -0.05
CA ASP A 38 -12.94 9.81 1.21
C ASP A 38 -13.83 9.67 2.46
N GLN A 39 -15.07 10.19 2.40
CA GLN A 39 -16.05 10.13 3.50
C GLN A 39 -17.00 8.92 3.42
N MET A 40 -16.78 8.01 2.46
CA MET A 40 -17.66 6.86 2.25
C MET A 40 -17.57 5.89 3.43
N ARG A 41 -18.71 5.46 3.96
CA ARG A 41 -18.78 4.41 4.99
C ARG A 41 -18.99 3.05 4.35
N VAL A 42 -18.60 2.00 5.06
CA VAL A 42 -18.73 0.60 4.58
C VAL A 42 -20.19 0.19 4.39
N GLN A 43 -21.08 0.68 5.25
CA GLN A 43 -22.52 0.46 5.16
C GLN A 43 -23.16 1.02 3.87
N ASP A 44 -22.57 2.06 3.25
CA ASP A 44 -23.18 2.76 2.12
C ASP A 44 -22.71 2.20 0.76
N LEU A 45 -21.88 1.14 0.75
CA LEU A 45 -21.42 0.54 -0.50
C LEU A 45 -22.53 -0.28 -1.15
N SER A 46 -22.67 -0.09 -2.46
CA SER A 46 -23.51 -0.97 -3.27
C SER A 46 -22.86 -2.32 -3.50
N GLU A 47 -23.67 -3.36 -3.73
CA GLU A 47 -23.19 -4.71 -4.08
C GLU A 47 -22.16 -4.74 -5.22
N PRO A 48 -22.33 -4.01 -6.36
CA PRO A 48 -21.31 -4.00 -7.40
C PRO A 48 -20.00 -3.35 -6.94
N GLN A 49 -20.05 -2.33 -6.06
CA GLN A 49 -18.86 -1.73 -5.48
C GLN A 49 -18.13 -2.69 -4.54
N LEU A 50 -18.87 -3.46 -3.74
CA LEU A 50 -18.31 -4.53 -2.90
C LEU A 50 -17.68 -5.64 -3.74
N ASN A 51 -18.32 -6.04 -4.83
CA ASN A 51 -17.79 -7.04 -5.76
C ASN A 51 -16.50 -6.54 -6.42
N ALA A 52 -16.46 -5.27 -6.86
CA ALA A 52 -15.26 -4.64 -7.41
C ALA A 52 -14.12 -4.56 -6.39
N LEU A 53 -14.43 -4.20 -5.14
CA LEU A 53 -13.48 -4.18 -4.03
C LEU A 53 -12.92 -5.59 -3.77
N SER A 54 -13.81 -6.59 -3.69
CA SER A 54 -13.43 -8.00 -3.49
C SER A 54 -12.53 -8.52 -4.62
N ALA A 55 -12.90 -8.23 -5.87
CA ALA A 55 -12.13 -8.62 -7.05
C ALA A 55 -10.74 -7.97 -7.04
N LEU A 56 -10.66 -6.68 -6.69
CA LEU A 56 -9.38 -5.96 -6.62
C LEU A 56 -8.49 -6.46 -5.48
N LEU A 57 -9.04 -6.80 -4.32
CA LEU A 57 -8.26 -7.39 -3.22
C LEU A 57 -7.78 -8.80 -3.55
N SER A 58 -8.60 -9.61 -4.24
CA SER A 58 -8.19 -10.94 -4.67
C SER A 58 -7.15 -10.90 -5.79
N ALA A 59 -7.25 -9.95 -6.71
CA ALA A 59 -6.39 -9.84 -7.88
C ALA A 59 -6.12 -8.35 -8.22
N PRO A 60 -5.12 -7.71 -7.59
CA PRO A 60 -4.91 -6.26 -7.71
C PRO A 60 -4.31 -5.82 -9.06
N ALA A 61 -3.82 -6.79 -9.84
CA ALA A 61 -3.33 -6.59 -11.20
C ALA A 61 -4.47 -6.51 -12.25
N ALA A 62 -5.67 -7.02 -11.94
CA ALA A 62 -6.75 -7.19 -12.91
C ALA A 62 -7.58 -5.93 -13.17
N ALA A 63 -7.55 -4.94 -12.27
CA ALA A 63 -8.32 -3.71 -12.45
C ALA A 63 -7.65 -2.80 -13.51
N PRO A 64 -8.39 -2.37 -14.56
CA PRO A 64 -7.84 -1.47 -15.57
C PRO A 64 -7.36 -0.19 -14.89
N ARG A 65 -6.13 0.22 -15.20
CA ARG A 65 -5.64 1.54 -14.77
C ARG A 65 -6.56 2.57 -15.42
N PRO A 66 -7.04 3.60 -14.68
CA PRO A 66 -7.69 4.72 -15.35
C PRO A 66 -6.69 5.28 -16.37
N SER A 67 -7.01 5.10 -17.64
CA SER A 67 -6.19 5.54 -18.75
C SER A 67 -6.40 7.04 -18.93
N THR A 68 -5.74 7.85 -18.12
CA THR A 68 -5.25 9.19 -18.52
C THR A 68 -4.63 9.95 -17.34
N PRO A 69 -3.57 10.73 -17.58
CA PRO A 69 -3.26 11.88 -16.73
C PRO A 69 -4.42 12.87 -16.83
N LEU A 70 -4.91 13.38 -15.69
CA LEU A 70 -5.72 14.59 -15.69
C LEU A 70 -4.85 15.67 -16.31
N LEU A 71 -5.13 16.01 -17.57
CA LEU A 71 -4.54 17.15 -18.26
C LEU A 71 -4.51 18.35 -17.31
N PRO A 72 -3.47 19.20 -17.33
CA PRO A 72 -3.52 20.43 -16.57
C PRO A 72 -4.77 21.19 -17.00
N PHE A 73 -5.54 21.63 -16.02
CA PHE A 73 -6.63 22.57 -16.21
C PHE A 73 -6.06 23.83 -16.87
N SER A 74 -6.09 23.85 -18.20
CA SER A 74 -5.85 25.03 -18.99
C SER A 74 -7.10 25.90 -18.85
N LEU A 75 -7.09 26.78 -17.85
CA LEU A 75 -7.81 28.05 -17.98
C LEU A 75 -7.16 28.77 -19.16
N SER A 76 -7.82 28.71 -20.31
CA SER A 76 -7.64 29.75 -21.32
C SER A 76 -8.07 31.07 -20.69
N SER A 77 -7.12 31.77 -20.07
CA SER A 77 -7.25 33.18 -19.76
C SER A 77 -7.00 33.94 -21.06
N SER A 78 -8.08 34.33 -21.71
CA SER A 78 -8.07 35.35 -22.75
C SER A 78 -7.58 36.69 -22.18
N SER A 79 -6.35 37.10 -22.53
CA SER A 79 -5.94 38.51 -22.57
C SER A 79 -4.65 38.71 -23.39
N SER A 80 -4.83 39.16 -24.63
CA SER A 80 -4.06 40.19 -25.38
C SER A 80 -2.53 40.35 -25.20
N SER A 81 -1.83 40.18 -26.34
CA SER A 81 -0.73 41.01 -26.88
C SER A 81 0.46 41.45 -25.98
N ALA A 82 1.66 40.91 -26.26
CA ALA A 82 2.87 41.70 -26.50
C ALA A 82 4.03 40.81 -26.94
N ALA A 83 4.69 41.22 -28.02
CA ALA A 83 5.93 40.67 -28.54
C ALA A 83 7.13 41.00 -27.64
N ALA A 84 8.12 40.11 -27.57
CA ALA A 84 9.54 40.46 -27.60
C ALA A 84 10.43 39.22 -27.72
N SER A 85 11.36 39.27 -28.67
CA SER A 85 12.41 38.32 -29.00
C SER A 85 13.79 38.84 -28.57
N SER A 86 14.68 37.98 -28.06
CA SER A 86 16.17 37.95 -28.28
C SER A 86 16.86 36.98 -27.29
N SER A 87 17.38 35.83 -27.76
CA SER A 87 18.80 35.41 -27.96
C SER A 87 19.65 35.31 -26.65
N SER A 88 20.34 34.22 -26.28
CA SER A 88 21.20 33.29 -27.03
C SER A 88 21.72 32.10 -26.17
N SER A 89 22.15 31.02 -26.84
CA SER A 89 23.13 29.98 -26.43
C SER A 89 22.71 28.77 -25.57
N SER A 90 22.49 27.60 -26.21
CA SER A 90 23.30 26.35 -26.03
C SER A 90 22.61 25.10 -26.65
N SER A 91 23.36 24.41 -27.52
CA SER A 91 23.26 22.98 -27.89
C SER A 91 21.88 22.39 -28.25
N SER A 92 21.51 22.47 -29.53
CA SER A 92 20.38 21.77 -30.13
C SER A 92 20.85 20.56 -30.95
N THR A 93 21.05 19.42 -30.28
CA THR A 93 20.96 18.09 -30.90
C THR A 93 20.20 17.18 -29.93
N ASP A 94 19.09 16.62 -30.42
CA ASP A 94 18.29 15.52 -29.87
C ASP A 94 17.85 15.59 -28.40
N LEU A 95 16.87 16.46 -28.13
CA LEU A 95 15.86 16.24 -27.09
C LEU A 95 14.68 15.44 -27.64
N LEU A 96 14.96 14.34 -28.34
CA LEU A 96 13.99 13.26 -28.47
C LEU A 96 13.72 12.76 -27.06
N ALA A 97 12.51 13.06 -26.57
CA ALA A 97 11.84 12.40 -25.45
C ALA A 97 12.79 11.86 -24.38
N ARG A 98 13.23 12.72 -23.45
CA ARG A 98 13.42 12.21 -22.09
C ARG A 98 12.03 11.79 -21.64
N ASP A 99 11.72 10.52 -21.86
CA ASP A 99 10.61 9.85 -21.20
C ASP A 99 10.63 10.33 -19.75
N PRO A 100 9.54 10.94 -19.23
CA PRO A 100 9.49 11.27 -17.84
C PRO A 100 9.79 9.98 -17.07
N PRO A 101 10.73 9.99 -16.10
CA PRO A 101 11.04 8.80 -15.33
C PRO A 101 9.71 8.25 -14.80
N PRO A 102 9.44 6.92 -14.93
CA PRO A 102 8.13 6.39 -14.62
C PRO A 102 7.77 6.80 -13.20
N LEU A 103 6.76 7.66 -13.08
CA LEU A 103 6.30 8.19 -11.80
C LEU A 103 5.93 6.98 -10.94
N ASN A 104 6.80 6.65 -9.98
CA ASN A 104 6.58 5.73 -8.87
C ASN A 104 5.72 4.52 -9.24
N ALA A 105 6.35 3.45 -9.75
CA ALA A 105 5.70 2.17 -10.04
C ALA A 105 4.65 1.85 -8.98
N ASP A 106 3.39 1.81 -9.38
CA ASP A 106 2.29 1.55 -8.46
C ASP A 106 2.58 0.27 -7.66
N PRO A 107 2.67 0.28 -6.31
CA PRO A 107 2.81 -0.93 -5.47
C PRO A 107 1.59 -1.84 -5.46
N LEU A 108 0.45 -1.38 -5.99
CA LEU A 108 -0.80 -2.14 -6.00
C LEU A 108 -0.72 -3.52 -6.68
N PRO A 109 -0.10 -3.71 -7.86
CA PRO A 109 -0.12 -4.99 -8.57
C PRO A 109 0.63 -6.11 -7.84
N ASN A 110 1.55 -5.77 -6.92
CA ASN A 110 2.33 -6.75 -6.16
C ASN A 110 1.81 -6.95 -4.72
N LEU A 111 0.58 -6.52 -4.42
CA LEU A 111 0.02 -6.66 -3.08
C LEU A 111 -0.35 -8.13 -2.78
N VAL A 112 0.36 -8.71 -1.81
CA VAL A 112 0.00 -9.98 -1.17
C VAL A 112 -0.79 -9.67 0.09
N LEU A 113 -1.97 -10.25 0.26
CA LEU A 113 -2.89 -9.93 1.36
C LEU A 113 -3.00 -11.08 2.37
N GLU A 114 -3.46 -10.71 3.57
CA GLU A 114 -3.99 -11.61 4.59
C GLU A 114 -3.18 -12.89 4.85
N GLU A 115 -3.77 -14.06 4.61
CA GLU A 115 -3.17 -15.35 4.92
C GLU A 115 -1.94 -15.61 4.07
N ASP A 116 -1.88 -15.16 2.82
CA ASP A 116 -0.72 -15.37 1.97
C ASP A 116 0.50 -14.60 2.51
N LEU A 117 0.28 -13.35 2.94
CA LEU A 117 1.34 -12.53 3.54
C LEU A 117 1.78 -13.14 4.90
N LYS A 118 0.83 -13.65 5.70
CA LYS A 118 1.16 -14.33 6.96
C LYS A 118 1.92 -15.63 6.70
N ARG A 119 1.51 -16.42 5.72
CA ARG A 119 2.14 -17.69 5.32
C ARG A 119 3.55 -17.45 4.82
N ALA A 120 3.77 -16.47 3.94
CA ALA A 120 5.10 -16.09 3.46
C ALA A 120 6.02 -15.73 4.63
N ARG A 121 5.60 -14.83 5.54
CA ARG A 121 6.41 -14.49 6.72
C ARG A 121 6.67 -15.67 7.65
N ARG A 122 5.68 -16.54 7.87
CA ARG A 122 5.84 -17.74 8.69
C ARG A 122 6.82 -18.71 8.04
N ALA A 123 6.77 -18.88 6.72
CA ALA A 123 7.70 -19.69 5.96
C ALA A 123 9.13 -19.15 6.07
N ASP A 124 9.34 -17.84 5.93
CA ASP A 124 10.65 -17.21 6.12
C ASP A 124 11.21 -17.43 7.53
N ILE A 125 10.38 -17.26 8.57
CA ILE A 125 10.79 -17.49 9.95
C ILE A 125 11.09 -18.97 10.20
N ALA A 126 10.26 -19.88 9.66
CA ALA A 126 10.47 -21.31 9.76
C ALA A 126 11.78 -21.71 9.08
N HIS A 127 12.06 -21.17 7.89
CA HIS A 127 13.32 -21.37 7.19
C HIS A 127 14.52 -20.86 8.00
N HIS A 128 14.44 -19.66 8.57
CA HIS A 128 15.51 -19.16 9.44
C HIS A 128 15.76 -20.04 10.67
N ARG A 129 14.71 -20.70 11.20
CA ARG A 129 14.81 -21.67 12.30
C ARG A 129 15.42 -22.99 11.86
N THR A 130 15.01 -23.56 10.73
CA THR A 130 15.55 -24.84 10.23
C THR A 130 17.03 -24.73 9.88
N VAL A 131 17.45 -23.61 9.27
CA VAL A 131 18.86 -23.33 8.96
C VAL A 131 19.70 -23.10 10.24
N GLY A 132 19.08 -22.77 11.38
CA GLY A 132 19.80 -22.55 12.64
C GLY A 132 20.52 -21.20 12.74
N THR A 133 20.14 -20.22 11.90
CA THR A 133 20.71 -18.86 11.96
C THR A 133 20.50 -18.20 13.32
N LEU A 134 21.34 -17.21 13.68
CA LEU A 134 21.16 -16.43 14.91
C LEU A 134 19.74 -15.84 14.99
N LYS A 135 19.20 -15.30 13.89
CA LYS A 135 17.83 -14.78 13.81
C LYS A 135 16.80 -15.87 14.11
N GLY A 136 16.96 -17.06 13.52
CA GLY A 136 16.10 -18.22 13.78
C GLY A 136 16.05 -18.61 15.25
N ARG A 137 17.22 -18.68 15.91
CA ARG A 137 17.32 -18.97 17.34
C ARG A 137 16.67 -17.89 18.21
N GLN A 138 16.84 -16.60 17.87
CA GLN A 138 16.14 -15.51 18.56
C GLN A 138 14.61 -15.60 18.37
N HIS A 139 14.15 -15.90 17.16
CA HIS A 139 12.73 -16.12 16.86
C HIS A 139 12.15 -17.33 17.60
N ALA A 140 12.92 -18.41 17.78
CA ALA A 140 12.50 -19.59 18.55
C ALA A 140 12.37 -19.26 20.05
N MET A 141 13.32 -18.48 20.58
CA MET A 141 13.33 -18.10 22.00
C MET A 141 12.41 -16.90 22.31
N GLY A 142 11.87 -16.21 21.30
CA GLY A 142 11.02 -15.02 21.46
C GLY A 142 11.78 -13.76 21.85
N LEU A 143 13.08 -13.70 21.59
CA LEU A 143 13.95 -12.56 21.90
C LEU A 143 13.97 -11.53 20.77
N PRO A 144 14.45 -10.31 21.04
CA PRO A 144 14.70 -9.31 20.00
C PRO A 144 15.64 -9.80 18.90
N VAL A 145 15.29 -9.51 17.63
CA VAL A 145 15.99 -10.08 16.46
C VAL A 145 16.90 -9.07 15.74
N ARG A 146 16.59 -7.77 15.83
CA ARG A 146 17.26 -6.70 15.06
C ARG A 146 18.39 -6.01 15.83
N GLY A 147 19.13 -6.76 16.66
CA GLY A 147 20.28 -6.21 17.42
C GLY A 147 19.92 -5.34 18.63
N GLN A 148 18.68 -5.42 19.12
CA GLN A 148 18.26 -4.70 20.33
C GLN A 148 18.87 -5.32 21.60
N ARG A 149 18.95 -4.54 22.68
CA ARG A 149 19.57 -4.97 23.96
C ARG A 149 18.75 -6.09 24.65
N ASN A 150 19.36 -7.27 24.79
CA ASN A 150 18.70 -8.42 25.43
C ASN A 150 18.77 -8.42 26.96
N ARG A 151 19.70 -7.67 27.57
CA ARG A 151 19.82 -7.62 29.04
C ARG A 151 18.58 -7.05 29.72
N THR A 152 18.03 -5.97 29.15
CA THR A 152 16.86 -5.26 29.72
C THR A 152 15.55 -5.71 29.06
N ASN A 153 15.55 -5.88 27.73
CA ASN A 153 14.29 -5.99 26.97
C ASN A 153 13.80 -7.42 26.80
N ALA A 154 14.58 -8.45 27.19
CA ALA A 154 14.23 -9.85 26.94
C ALA A 154 12.92 -10.28 27.63
N LYS A 155 12.64 -9.80 28.85
CA LYS A 155 11.41 -10.14 29.57
C LYS A 155 10.17 -9.67 28.82
N THR A 156 10.17 -8.40 28.42
CA THR A 156 9.09 -7.78 27.65
C THR A 156 8.91 -8.44 26.29
N ALA A 157 10.02 -8.69 25.57
CA ALA A 157 9.98 -9.36 24.27
C ALA A 157 9.36 -10.76 24.36
N LYS A 158 9.78 -11.59 25.33
CA LYS A 158 9.21 -12.94 25.51
C LYS A 158 7.71 -12.92 25.80
N LYS A 159 7.25 -11.97 26.63
CA LYS A 159 5.82 -11.80 26.94
C LYS A 159 5.02 -11.39 25.70
N LEU A 160 5.55 -10.45 24.93
CA LEU A 160 4.81 -9.77 23.86
C LEU A 160 4.87 -10.46 22.50
N ASN A 161 5.97 -11.14 22.18
CA ASN A 161 6.21 -11.75 20.87
C ASN A 161 5.42 -13.07 20.66
N ARG A 162 4.87 -13.65 21.72
CA ARG A 162 4.06 -14.88 21.66
C ARG A 162 2.55 -14.61 21.50
N ILE A 163 2.12 -13.36 21.63
CA ILE A 163 0.69 -12.98 21.63
C ILE A 163 0.28 -12.58 20.21
N GLU A 164 -0.83 -13.15 19.73
CA GLU A 164 -1.49 -12.69 18.50
C GLU A 164 -2.28 -11.40 18.76
N ARG A 165 -1.75 -10.26 18.34
CA ARG A 165 -2.26 -8.93 18.71
C ARG A 165 -3.45 -8.39 17.90
N ARG A 166 -4.18 -9.23 17.16
CA ARG A 166 -5.11 -8.74 16.11
C ARG A 166 -6.57 -9.09 16.25
N VAL A 167 -6.97 -9.70 17.36
CA VAL A 167 -8.39 -10.02 17.60
C VAL A 167 -9.18 -8.80 18.14
N TYR A 168 -8.50 -7.77 18.66
CA TYR A 168 -9.15 -6.61 19.28
C TYR A 168 -8.66 -5.30 18.66
N SER A 169 -9.22 -4.94 17.52
CA SER A 169 -9.22 -3.56 17.03
C SER A 169 -10.67 -3.13 16.95
N THR A 170 -11.14 -2.40 17.97
CA THR A 170 -12.43 -1.70 18.02
C THR A 170 -12.67 -0.92 16.74
#